data_AF-A0A2V8QF71-F1
#
_entry.id   AF-A0A2V8QF71-F1
#
_cell.length_a   1.000
_cell.length_b   1.000
_cell.length_c   1.000
_cell.angle_alpha   90.00
_cell.angle_beta   90.00
_cell.angle_gamma   90.00
#
_symmetry.space_group_name_H-M   'P 1'
#
loop_
_entity.id
_entity.type
_entity.pdbx_description
1 polymer ?
#
loop_
_entity_poly.entity_id
_entity_poly.type
_entity_poly.pdbx_seq_one_letter_code
_entity_poly.pdbx_strand_id
1 'polypeptide(L)'
;MKTTLQVLALLLFAAALALPLSVPSAVEGQGATEALTTDMDAKTDDLFNGFGALGTPIDECVAEPEPPTARGNGRFEDNKFIFSERETVDDGLGPTYNDVGCIECHQSVDVGAFSQAMEFRAGHLSNGSFVDAAGGQLIHARGTDSDVVEHISTAETVKAFRITLSTLGDGFVECLSNTSLQNNVAAQPSAQRGTLTTVPVVEANNTLRIGRFWWKAQQASLLSFSGDAYLNEMGITNKFDGFAGRSSTNAQAGTSENPA
;
A
#
# COMPACT_ATOMS: atom_id res chain seq x y z
N MET A 1 -3.21 -33.67 54.50
CA MET A 1 -2.37 -33.43 53.30
C MET A 1 -3.20 -33.25 52.02
N LYS A 2 -4.25 -34.03 51.76
CA LYS A 2 -5.06 -33.92 50.53
C LYS A 2 -5.84 -32.60 50.43
N THR A 3 -6.46 -32.17 51.52
CA THR A 3 -7.24 -30.93 51.61
C THR A 3 -6.38 -29.67 51.50
N THR A 4 -5.19 -29.66 52.11
CA THR A 4 -4.24 -28.54 52.01
C THR A 4 -3.70 -28.36 50.59
N LEU A 5 -3.47 -29.46 49.85
CA LEU A 5 -3.01 -29.39 48.46
C LEU A 5 -4.10 -28.85 47.51
N GLN A 6 -5.36 -29.21 47.73
CA GLN A 6 -6.49 -28.72 46.94
C GLN A 6 -6.75 -27.23 47.12
N VAL A 7 -6.65 -26.74 48.37
CA VAL A 7 -6.79 -25.31 48.68
C VAL A 7 -5.64 -24.51 48.05
N LEU A 8 -4.41 -25.03 48.12
CA LEU A 8 -3.25 -24.37 47.50
C LEU A 8 -3.38 -24.30 45.97
N ALA A 9 -3.87 -25.36 45.33
CA ALA A 9 -4.11 -25.39 43.88
C ALA A 9 -5.18 -24.37 43.45
N LEU A 10 -6.26 -24.24 44.22
CA LEU A 10 -7.32 -23.25 43.97
C LEU A 10 -6.80 -21.81 44.12
N LEU A 11 -5.98 -21.54 45.13
CA LEU A 11 -5.38 -20.22 45.33
C LEU A 11 -4.40 -19.86 44.21
N LEU A 12 -3.58 -20.81 43.76
CA LEU A 12 -2.67 -20.60 42.64
C LEU A 12 -3.43 -20.39 41.31
N PHE A 13 -4.54 -21.11 41.10
CA PHE A 13 -5.39 -20.92 39.93
C PHE A 13 -6.07 -19.55 39.93
N ALA A 14 -6.59 -19.11 41.08
CA ALA A 14 -7.18 -17.78 41.22
C ALA A 14 -6.16 -16.66 41.02
N ALA A 15 -4.94 -16.82 41.55
CA ALA A 15 -3.85 -15.87 41.33
C ALA A 15 -3.43 -15.80 39.85
N ALA A 16 -3.35 -16.95 39.16
CA ALA A 16 -3.03 -17.02 37.74
C ALA A 16 -4.11 -16.36 36.85
N LEU A 17 -5.39 -16.38 37.27
CA LEU A 17 -6.46 -15.64 36.58
C LEU A 17 -6.41 -14.13 36.82
N ALA A 18 -6.01 -13.69 38.02
CA ALA A 18 -6.03 -12.27 38.41
C ALA A 18 -4.78 -11.48 37.96
N LEU A 19 -3.63 -12.15 37.85
CA LEU A 19 -2.36 -11.54 37.42
C LEU A 19 -2.40 -10.91 36.01
N PRO A 20 -2.97 -11.53 34.96
CA PRO A 20 -3.04 -10.89 33.63
C PRO A 20 -4.05 -9.74 33.56
N LEU A 21 -4.97 -9.62 34.52
CA LEU A 21 -5.95 -8.52 34.59
C LEU A 21 -5.43 -7.29 35.37
N SER A 22 -4.31 -7.43 36.09
CA SER A 22 -3.78 -6.40 36.99
C SER A 22 -2.56 -5.66 36.43
N VAL A 23 -2.05 -6.08 35.27
CA VAL A 23 -1.02 -5.35 34.52
C VAL A 23 -1.70 -4.62 33.37
N PRO A 24 -2.07 -3.33 33.52
CA PRO A 24 -2.45 -2.54 32.37
C PRO A 24 -1.26 -2.50 31.41
N SER A 25 -1.42 -3.06 30.23
CA SER A 25 -0.53 -2.78 29.11
C SER A 25 -0.71 -1.30 28.77
N ALA A 26 0.13 -0.44 29.34
CA ALA A 26 0.30 0.88 28.78
C ALA A 26 0.92 0.67 27.40
N VAL A 27 0.08 0.66 26.36
CA VAL A 27 0.54 1.19 25.07
C VAL A 27 1.10 2.55 25.43
N GLU A 28 2.37 2.82 25.11
CA GLU A 28 2.89 4.19 25.16
C GLU A 28 2.02 5.01 24.21
N GLY A 29 0.92 5.53 24.74
CA GLY A 29 0.20 6.62 24.15
C GLY A 29 1.16 7.77 24.21
N GLN A 30 1.92 7.99 23.12
CA GLN A 30 2.07 9.35 22.65
C GLN A 30 0.67 9.92 22.76
N GLY A 31 0.47 10.87 23.69
CA GLY A 31 -0.86 11.38 24.00
C GLY A 31 -1.56 11.61 22.68
N ALA A 32 -2.63 10.83 22.42
CA ALA A 32 -3.29 10.86 21.14
C ALA A 32 -3.79 12.28 20.99
N THR A 33 -2.99 13.12 20.32
CA THR A 33 -3.57 14.21 19.59
C THR A 33 -4.27 13.43 18.50
N GLU A 34 -5.54 13.09 18.75
CA GLU A 34 -6.39 12.59 17.68
C GLU A 34 -6.10 13.48 16.49
N ALA A 35 -5.85 12.87 15.32
CA ALA A 35 -5.80 13.66 14.09
C ALA A 35 -7.01 14.59 14.14
N LEU A 36 -6.84 15.87 13.81
CA LEU A 36 -7.95 16.81 13.81
C LEU A 36 -8.99 16.25 12.83
N THR A 37 -9.95 15.49 13.33
CA THR A 37 -10.98 14.91 12.50
C THR A 37 -12.09 15.93 12.45
N THR A 38 -12.45 16.28 11.24
CA THR A 38 -13.72 16.91 10.92
C THR A 38 -14.86 15.91 11.17
N ASP A 39 -16.10 16.22 10.78
CA ASP A 39 -17.28 15.38 11.05
C ASP A 39 -17.19 13.98 10.40
N MET A 40 -16.17 13.73 9.55
CA MET A 40 -15.88 12.48 8.83
C MET A 40 -17.06 11.98 7.99
N ASP A 41 -17.94 12.90 7.58
CA ASP A 41 -19.05 12.64 6.68
C ASP A 41 -18.79 13.33 5.34
N ALA A 42 -18.37 12.54 4.34
CA ALA A 42 -18.07 12.99 2.98
C ALA A 42 -19.22 13.80 2.31
N LYS A 43 -20.45 13.74 2.83
CA LYS A 43 -21.60 14.50 2.31
C LYS A 43 -21.64 15.94 2.80
N THR A 44 -21.04 16.21 3.95
CA THR A 44 -21.15 17.50 4.66
C THR A 44 -19.80 18.11 5.01
N ASP A 45 -18.73 17.36 4.77
CA ASP A 45 -17.37 17.65 5.17
C ASP A 45 -16.44 17.33 4.00
N ASP A 46 -15.45 18.18 3.78
CA ASP A 46 -14.45 18.01 2.73
C ASP A 46 -13.37 16.98 3.09
N LEU A 47 -13.51 16.36 4.29
CA LEU A 47 -12.62 15.33 4.83
C LEU A 47 -11.17 15.79 4.99
N PHE A 48 -10.92 17.11 4.94
CA PHE A 48 -9.61 17.65 5.15
C PHE A 48 -9.28 17.65 6.66
N ASN A 49 -8.29 16.85 7.03
CA ASN A 49 -7.87 16.65 8.42
C ASN A 49 -7.14 17.86 9.06
N GLY A 50 -7.18 19.03 8.43
CA GLY A 50 -6.54 20.26 8.93
C GLY A 50 -5.01 20.25 8.93
N PHE A 51 -4.35 19.20 8.46
CA PHE A 51 -2.89 19.11 8.45
C PHE A 51 -2.31 19.68 7.14
N GLY A 52 -1.55 20.76 7.26
CA GLY A 52 -0.96 21.46 6.10
C GLY A 52 -1.85 22.58 5.56
N ALA A 53 -1.62 23.01 4.33
CA ALA A 53 -2.45 24.00 3.66
C ALA A 53 -3.38 23.30 2.67
N LEU A 54 -4.70 23.53 2.80
CA LEU A 54 -5.68 22.99 1.86
C LEU A 54 -5.42 23.52 0.44
N GLY A 55 -5.29 24.84 0.31
CA GLY A 55 -5.20 25.49 -0.99
C GLY A 55 -6.56 25.81 -1.58
N THR A 56 -6.53 26.43 -2.77
CA THR A 56 -7.72 26.66 -3.57
C THR A 56 -7.86 25.50 -4.54
N PRO A 57 -9.07 24.94 -4.74
CA PRO A 57 -9.31 23.96 -5.79
C PRO A 57 -8.81 24.48 -7.13
N ILE A 58 -8.14 23.62 -7.89
CA ILE A 58 -7.62 23.93 -9.22
C ILE A 58 -8.74 23.69 -10.26
N ASP A 59 -8.98 24.68 -11.13
CA ASP A 59 -9.91 24.59 -12.26
C ASP A 59 -9.11 24.50 -13.56
N GLU A 60 -9.22 23.38 -14.27
CA GLU A 60 -8.52 23.14 -15.55
C GLU A 60 -8.97 24.06 -16.67
N CYS A 61 -10.16 24.67 -16.56
CA CYS A 61 -10.81 25.40 -17.64
C CYS A 61 -10.60 26.92 -17.58
N VAL A 62 -9.61 27.40 -16.82
CA VAL A 62 -9.26 28.83 -16.79
C VAL A 62 -8.44 29.23 -18.02
N ALA A 63 -8.63 30.47 -18.48
CA ALA A 63 -8.00 30.98 -19.71
C ALA A 63 -6.46 31.00 -19.67
N GLU A 64 -5.86 30.96 -18.47
CA GLU A 64 -4.42 30.86 -18.24
C GLU A 64 -4.19 29.80 -17.15
N PRO A 65 -3.58 28.65 -17.46
CA PRO A 65 -3.31 27.61 -16.47
C PRO A 65 -2.33 28.12 -15.42
N GLU A 66 -2.73 28.11 -14.15
CA GLU A 66 -1.80 28.30 -13.04
C GLU A 66 -1.20 26.93 -12.69
N PRO A 67 0.10 26.68 -12.97
CA PRO A 67 0.71 25.40 -12.67
C PRO A 67 0.71 25.18 -11.15
N PRO A 68 0.40 23.96 -10.67
CA PRO A 68 0.50 23.63 -9.25
C PRO A 68 1.87 24.03 -8.70
N THR A 69 1.93 24.60 -7.49
CA THR A 69 3.21 25.04 -6.91
C THR A 69 4.10 23.85 -6.56
N ALA A 70 4.93 23.40 -7.51
CA ALA A 70 5.93 22.34 -7.42
C ALA A 70 5.46 20.94 -6.95
N ARG A 71 5.78 19.91 -7.75
CA ARG A 71 5.67 18.49 -7.39
C ARG A 71 6.32 18.23 -6.02
N GLY A 72 5.51 17.92 -5.00
CA GLY A 72 5.97 17.48 -3.68
C GLY A 72 5.97 18.53 -2.56
N ASN A 73 5.77 19.82 -2.84
CA ASN A 73 5.65 20.90 -1.82
C ASN A 73 4.34 21.71 -1.95
N GLY A 74 3.41 21.27 -2.80
CA GLY A 74 2.12 21.92 -3.03
C GLY A 74 1.12 21.72 -1.89
N ARG A 75 0.00 22.44 -1.99
CA ARG A 75 -1.15 22.33 -1.07
C ARG A 75 -1.91 21.03 -1.30
N PHE A 76 -2.85 20.68 -0.42
CA PHE A 76 -3.67 19.47 -0.60
C PHE A 76 -4.39 19.47 -1.95
N GLU A 77 -5.04 20.57 -2.32
CA GLU A 77 -5.74 20.71 -3.61
C GLU A 77 -4.79 20.64 -4.82
N ASP A 78 -3.56 21.16 -4.71
CA ASP A 78 -2.54 21.03 -5.76
C ASP A 78 -2.18 19.56 -6.00
N ASN A 79 -2.02 18.80 -4.92
CA ASN A 79 -1.66 17.38 -5.01
C ASN A 79 -2.87 16.53 -5.41
N LYS A 80 -4.08 16.86 -4.95
CA LYS A 80 -5.34 16.22 -5.37
C LYS A 80 -5.56 16.42 -6.86
N PHE A 81 -5.26 17.61 -7.38
CA PHE A 81 -5.28 17.91 -8.80
C PHE A 81 -4.35 16.98 -9.59
N ILE A 82 -3.05 16.96 -9.24
CA ILE A 82 -2.06 16.09 -9.90
C ILE A 82 -2.45 14.61 -9.78
N PHE A 83 -2.94 14.17 -8.63
CA PHE A 83 -3.40 12.79 -8.41
C PHE A 83 -4.61 12.41 -9.29
N SER A 84 -5.37 13.41 -9.74
CA SER A 84 -6.54 13.24 -10.59
C SER A 84 -6.23 13.35 -12.09
N GLU A 85 -4.98 13.66 -12.45
CA GLU A 85 -4.54 13.69 -13.84
C GLU A 85 -4.65 12.30 -14.47
N ARG A 86 -4.95 12.29 -15.78
CA ARG A 86 -5.05 11.08 -16.59
C ARG A 86 -3.93 11.12 -17.62
N GLU A 87 -3.11 10.09 -17.58
CA GLU A 87 -2.00 9.89 -18.49
C GLU A 87 -2.52 9.45 -19.87
N THR A 88 -1.84 9.90 -20.92
CA THR A 88 -2.14 9.56 -22.30
C THR A 88 -0.98 8.81 -22.95
N VAL A 89 -1.19 8.34 -24.19
CA VAL A 89 -0.11 7.74 -24.98
C VAL A 89 1.06 8.72 -25.18
N ASP A 90 0.77 10.03 -25.31
CA ASP A 90 1.81 11.05 -25.46
C ASP A 90 2.64 11.25 -24.17
N ASP A 91 2.06 10.91 -23.01
CA ASP A 91 2.74 10.93 -21.71
C ASP A 91 3.56 9.65 -21.45
N GLY A 92 3.44 8.65 -22.34
CA GLY A 92 4.16 7.39 -22.28
C GLY A 92 3.37 6.23 -21.68
N LEU A 93 2.03 6.33 -21.63
CA LEU A 93 1.14 5.23 -21.23
C LEU A 93 1.53 3.93 -21.98
N GLY A 94 1.69 2.84 -21.23
CA GLY A 94 2.12 1.57 -21.79
C GLY A 94 1.08 0.96 -22.75
N PRO A 95 1.49 0.02 -23.61
CA PRO A 95 0.59 -0.65 -24.54
C PRO A 95 -0.49 -1.48 -23.82
N THR A 96 -0.20 -1.94 -22.60
CA THR A 96 -1.10 -2.63 -21.69
C THR A 96 -1.04 -1.94 -20.33
N TYR A 97 -2.20 -1.82 -19.68
CA TYR A 97 -2.38 -1.08 -18.42
C TYR A 97 -3.67 -1.51 -17.72
N ASN A 98 -3.81 -1.22 -16.43
CA ASN A 98 -5.05 -1.40 -15.68
C ASN A 98 -5.96 -0.19 -15.79
N ASP A 99 -5.41 1.00 -15.58
CA ASP A 99 -6.10 2.27 -15.83
C ASP A 99 -5.11 3.41 -16.12
N VAL A 100 -5.63 4.60 -16.41
CA VAL A 100 -4.83 5.73 -16.94
C VAL A 100 -4.49 6.81 -15.92
N GLY A 101 -4.83 6.63 -14.64
CA GLY A 101 -4.54 7.62 -13.61
C GLY A 101 -4.77 7.09 -12.21
N CYS A 102 -4.19 7.74 -11.20
CA CYS A 102 -4.29 7.28 -9.82
C CYS A 102 -5.75 7.29 -9.33
N ILE A 103 -6.48 8.36 -9.65
CA ILE A 103 -7.90 8.52 -9.26
C ILE A 103 -8.78 7.38 -9.79
N GLU A 104 -8.48 6.78 -10.94
CA GLU A 104 -9.33 5.73 -11.52
C GLU A 104 -9.44 4.51 -10.58
N CYS A 105 -8.35 4.20 -9.88
CA CYS A 105 -8.28 3.12 -8.89
C CYS A 105 -8.44 3.62 -7.44
N HIS A 106 -8.28 4.91 -7.16
CA HIS A 106 -8.29 5.46 -5.80
C HIS A 106 -9.36 6.55 -5.60
N GLN A 107 -10.64 6.18 -5.62
CA GLN A 107 -11.76 7.15 -5.67
C GLN A 107 -13.05 6.76 -4.94
N SER A 108 -13.12 5.65 -4.19
CA SER A 108 -14.37 5.32 -3.48
C SER A 108 -14.51 6.16 -2.22
N VAL A 109 -15.61 6.92 -2.16
CA VAL A 109 -15.94 7.94 -1.15
C VAL A 109 -15.22 9.28 -1.37
N ASP A 110 -13.92 9.30 -1.62
CA ASP A 110 -13.16 10.51 -2.00
C ASP A 110 -11.86 10.15 -2.75
N VAL A 111 -11.19 11.14 -3.34
CA VAL A 111 -9.92 10.99 -4.05
C VAL A 111 -8.82 10.52 -3.10
N GLY A 112 -8.06 9.50 -3.52
CA GLY A 112 -7.01 8.85 -2.72
C GLY A 112 -7.53 7.72 -1.83
N ALA A 113 -8.85 7.53 -1.71
CA ALA A 113 -9.40 6.41 -0.97
C ALA A 113 -9.21 5.07 -1.70
N PHE A 114 -9.66 3.98 -1.10
CA PHE A 114 -9.69 2.67 -1.77
C PHE A 114 -10.67 2.69 -2.96
N SER A 115 -10.73 1.62 -3.74
CA SER A 115 -11.87 1.43 -4.65
C SER A 115 -12.24 -0.03 -4.85
N GLN A 116 -13.30 -0.28 -5.63
CA GLN A 116 -13.66 -1.62 -6.08
C GLN A 116 -12.81 -2.10 -7.27
N ALA A 117 -11.91 -1.26 -7.80
CA ALA A 117 -10.96 -1.68 -8.81
C ALA A 117 -10.04 -2.75 -8.22
N MET A 118 -9.84 -3.83 -8.97
CA MET A 118 -9.00 -4.94 -8.56
C MET A 118 -7.95 -5.20 -9.62
N GLU A 119 -6.70 -5.30 -9.20
CA GLU A 119 -5.65 -5.87 -10.04
C GLU A 119 -5.84 -7.40 -10.11
N PHE A 120 -5.58 -7.96 -11.28
CA PHE A 120 -5.66 -9.40 -11.50
C PHE A 120 -4.24 -9.99 -11.60
N ARG A 121 -3.98 -11.02 -10.80
CA ARG A 121 -2.70 -11.70 -10.74
C ARG A 121 -2.85 -13.18 -11.08
N ALA A 122 -1.94 -13.71 -11.90
CA ALA A 122 -1.96 -15.08 -12.39
C ALA A 122 -0.57 -15.73 -12.41
N GLY A 123 -0.56 -17.05 -12.31
CA GLY A 123 0.62 -17.89 -12.44
C GLY A 123 0.27 -19.37 -12.24
N HIS A 124 1.29 -20.21 -12.03
CA HIS A 124 1.12 -21.63 -11.77
C HIS A 124 2.20 -22.18 -10.83
N LEU A 125 1.97 -23.37 -10.28
CA LEU A 125 3.00 -24.09 -9.53
C LEU A 125 3.73 -25.06 -10.44
N SER A 126 5.07 -24.97 -10.45
CA SER A 126 5.97 -25.90 -11.13
C SER A 126 7.02 -26.39 -10.14
N ASN A 127 7.09 -27.71 -9.93
CA ASN A 127 8.01 -28.33 -8.97
C ASN A 127 7.93 -27.73 -7.55
N GLY A 128 6.73 -27.38 -7.09
CA GLY A 128 6.49 -26.77 -5.77
C GLY A 128 6.89 -25.30 -5.66
N SER A 129 7.33 -24.67 -6.76
CA SER A 129 7.62 -23.23 -6.81
C SER A 129 6.57 -22.50 -7.65
N PHE A 130 6.22 -21.29 -7.26
CA PHE A 130 5.38 -20.42 -8.06
C PHE A 130 6.15 -19.90 -9.28
N VAL A 131 5.48 -19.89 -10.42
CA VAL A 131 5.96 -19.36 -11.70
C VAL A 131 4.90 -18.39 -12.19
N ASP A 132 5.32 -17.21 -12.62
CA ASP A 132 4.42 -16.19 -13.13
C ASP A 132 3.77 -16.61 -14.45
N ALA A 133 2.66 -15.96 -14.75
CA ALA A 133 2.12 -15.98 -16.09
C ALA A 133 3.10 -15.32 -17.09
N ALA A 134 2.89 -15.60 -18.38
CA ALA A 134 3.66 -14.94 -19.43
C ALA A 134 3.46 -13.41 -19.37
N GLY A 135 4.57 -12.66 -19.32
CA GLY A 135 4.55 -11.20 -19.16
C GLY A 135 4.70 -10.73 -17.70
N GLY A 136 4.54 -11.62 -16.73
CA GLY A 136 4.62 -11.32 -15.29
C GLY A 136 3.37 -11.80 -14.54
N GLN A 137 3.38 -11.62 -13.22
CA GLN A 137 2.26 -12.04 -12.38
C GLN A 137 1.03 -11.16 -12.60
N LEU A 138 1.22 -9.86 -12.80
CA LEU A 138 0.16 -8.89 -12.99
C LEU A 138 -0.33 -8.95 -14.43
N ILE A 139 -1.64 -9.11 -14.59
CA ILE A 139 -2.32 -9.17 -15.88
C ILE A 139 -3.11 -7.88 -16.06
N HIS A 140 -2.72 -7.08 -17.04
CA HIS A 140 -3.36 -5.80 -17.30
C HIS A 140 -4.77 -5.96 -17.88
N ALA A 141 -5.71 -5.18 -17.37
CA ALA A 141 -7.11 -5.25 -17.79
C ALA A 141 -7.40 -4.62 -19.16
N ARG A 142 -6.52 -3.75 -19.66
CA ARG A 142 -6.74 -2.93 -20.85
C ARG A 142 -5.49 -2.87 -21.73
N GLY A 143 -5.67 -2.43 -22.96
CA GLY A 143 -4.60 -2.12 -23.88
C GLY A 143 -4.97 -0.98 -24.82
N THR A 144 -3.96 -0.32 -25.37
CA THR A 144 -4.12 0.77 -26.34
C THR A 144 -4.61 0.28 -27.70
N ASP A 145 -4.46 -1.02 -27.96
CA ASP A 145 -4.94 -1.73 -29.14
C ASP A 145 -5.59 -3.05 -28.71
N SER A 146 -6.64 -3.50 -29.41
CA SER A 146 -7.32 -4.75 -29.09
C SER A 146 -6.42 -5.98 -29.24
N ASP A 147 -5.41 -5.92 -30.12
CA ASP A 147 -4.52 -7.04 -30.42
C ASP A 147 -3.46 -7.27 -29.31
N VAL A 148 -3.29 -6.31 -28.40
CA VAL A 148 -2.29 -6.39 -27.32
C VAL A 148 -2.89 -6.59 -25.94
N VAL A 149 -4.23 -6.67 -25.82
CA VAL A 149 -4.89 -6.93 -24.53
C VAL A 149 -4.41 -8.25 -23.96
N GLU A 150 -4.05 -8.25 -22.69
CA GLU A 150 -3.49 -9.43 -22.04
C GLU A 150 -4.57 -10.49 -21.79
N HIS A 151 -4.22 -11.75 -22.05
CA HIS A 151 -5.08 -12.90 -21.84
C HIS A 151 -4.33 -13.98 -21.07
N ILE A 152 -4.97 -14.54 -20.04
CA ILE A 152 -4.42 -15.69 -19.34
C ILE A 152 -4.67 -16.98 -20.13
N SER A 153 -3.68 -17.86 -20.13
CA SER A 153 -3.84 -19.22 -20.64
C SER A 153 -4.54 -20.12 -19.60
N THR A 154 -5.01 -21.29 -20.04
CA THR A 154 -5.51 -22.33 -19.12
C THR A 154 -4.41 -23.01 -18.31
N ALA A 155 -3.13 -22.74 -18.60
CA ALA A 155 -2.00 -23.24 -17.81
C ALA A 155 -1.86 -22.49 -16.48
N GLU A 156 -2.36 -21.26 -16.38
CA GLU A 156 -2.30 -20.47 -15.13
C GLU A 156 -3.38 -20.96 -14.16
N THR A 157 -2.95 -21.77 -13.20
CA THR A 157 -3.81 -22.46 -12.22
C THR A 157 -3.96 -21.69 -10.91
N VAL A 158 -3.06 -20.74 -10.64
CA VAL A 158 -3.10 -19.87 -9.47
C VAL A 158 -3.55 -18.49 -9.92
N LYS A 159 -4.60 -17.98 -9.28
CA LYS A 159 -5.28 -16.73 -9.64
C LYS A 159 -5.62 -15.97 -8.38
N ALA A 160 -5.36 -14.68 -8.38
CA ALA A 160 -5.69 -13.80 -7.27
C ALA A 160 -6.21 -12.46 -7.78
N PHE A 161 -7.21 -11.91 -7.10
CA PHE A 161 -7.59 -10.51 -7.24
C PHE A 161 -7.12 -9.77 -6.00
N ARG A 162 -6.62 -8.55 -6.17
CA ARG A 162 -6.29 -7.67 -5.05
C ARG A 162 -7.02 -6.36 -5.25
N ILE A 163 -7.77 -5.97 -4.24
CA ILE A 163 -8.50 -4.72 -4.23
C ILE A 163 -7.52 -3.55 -4.03
N THR A 164 -7.81 -2.44 -4.69
CA THR A 164 -7.01 -1.22 -4.55
C THR A 164 -7.13 -0.70 -3.12
N LEU A 165 -5.98 -0.41 -2.50
CA LEU A 165 -5.89 0.09 -1.13
C LEU A 165 -6.11 1.61 -1.08
N SER A 166 -6.51 2.13 0.07
CA SER A 166 -6.54 3.58 0.30
C SER A 166 -5.12 4.11 0.45
N THR A 167 -4.80 5.25 -0.17
CA THR A 167 -3.56 6.00 0.06
C THR A 167 -3.74 7.11 1.10
N LEU A 168 -4.98 7.39 1.52
CA LEU A 168 -5.26 8.33 2.60
C LEU A 168 -4.55 7.91 3.89
N GLY A 169 -3.75 8.82 4.43
CA GLY A 169 -2.99 8.59 5.67
C GLY A 169 -1.63 7.91 5.49
N ASP A 170 -1.27 7.45 4.29
CA ASP A 170 0.00 6.75 4.05
C ASP A 170 1.22 7.62 4.34
N GLY A 171 1.11 8.95 4.23
CA GLY A 171 2.17 9.87 4.65
C GLY A 171 2.51 9.75 6.14
N PHE A 172 1.51 9.49 7.00
CA PHE A 172 1.76 9.23 8.43
C PHE A 172 2.41 7.87 8.64
N VAL A 173 2.01 6.86 7.86
CA VAL A 173 2.63 5.53 7.88
C VAL A 173 4.08 5.59 7.40
N GLU A 174 4.39 6.43 6.41
CA GLU A 174 5.75 6.65 5.93
C GLU A 174 6.67 7.19 7.04
N CYS A 175 6.13 8.11 7.84
CA CYS A 175 6.86 8.73 8.95
C CYS A 175 7.22 7.76 10.09
N LEU A 176 6.62 6.57 10.14
CA LEU A 176 6.94 5.56 11.16
C LEU A 176 8.40 5.10 11.03
N SER A 177 9.12 5.18 12.15
CA SER A 177 10.50 4.71 12.26
C SER A 177 10.58 3.17 12.22
N ASN A 178 11.68 2.64 11.71
CA ASN A 178 11.94 1.19 11.77
C ASN A 178 11.92 0.67 13.22
N THR A 179 12.46 1.46 14.16
CA THR A 179 12.48 1.13 15.58
C THR A 179 11.08 1.00 16.15
N SER A 180 10.15 1.90 15.78
CA SER A 180 8.75 1.81 16.22
C SER A 180 8.11 0.51 15.76
N LEU A 181 8.30 0.13 14.49
CA LEU A 181 7.77 -1.12 13.93
C LEU A 181 8.40 -2.36 14.60
N GLN A 182 9.71 -2.33 14.85
CA GLN A 182 10.42 -3.38 15.58
C GLN A 182 9.93 -3.54 17.01
N ASN A 183 9.76 -2.43 17.73
CA ASN A 183 9.25 -2.43 19.10
C ASN A 183 7.82 -2.96 19.16
N ASN A 184 6.97 -2.58 18.19
CA ASN A 184 5.61 -3.09 18.09
C ASN A 184 5.59 -4.62 17.94
N VAL A 185 6.40 -5.17 17.03
CA VAL A 185 6.53 -6.63 16.86
C VAL A 185 7.12 -7.28 18.11
N ALA A 186 8.12 -6.65 18.74
CA ALA A 186 8.75 -7.15 19.95
C ALA A 186 7.80 -7.23 21.15
N ALA A 187 6.82 -6.33 21.21
CA ALA A 187 5.81 -6.29 22.26
C ALA A 187 4.67 -7.30 22.06
N GLN A 188 4.46 -7.84 20.86
CA GLN A 188 3.38 -8.81 20.61
C GLN A 188 3.66 -10.18 21.26
N PRO A 189 2.64 -10.86 21.83
CA PRO A 189 2.74 -12.26 22.24
C PRO A 189 3.25 -13.14 21.10
N SER A 190 4.04 -14.17 21.41
CA SER A 190 4.67 -15.04 20.39
C SER A 190 3.66 -15.66 19.41
N ALA A 191 2.46 -15.99 19.88
CA ALA A 191 1.38 -16.57 19.07
C ALA A 191 0.71 -15.58 18.08
N GLN A 192 0.97 -14.28 18.20
CA GLN A 192 0.35 -13.21 17.40
C GLN A 192 1.39 -12.33 16.70
N ARG A 193 2.67 -12.64 16.88
CA ARG A 193 3.78 -11.82 16.40
C ARG A 193 3.87 -11.91 14.87
N GLY A 194 3.71 -10.77 14.21
CA GLY A 194 3.95 -10.63 12.78
C GLY A 194 5.44 -10.71 12.41
N THR A 195 5.71 -10.81 11.11
CA THR A 195 7.07 -10.76 10.55
C THR A 195 7.29 -9.42 9.87
N LEU A 196 8.49 -8.86 10.02
CA LEU A 196 8.89 -7.64 9.34
C LEU A 196 9.59 -8.00 8.03
N THR A 197 9.11 -7.44 6.93
CA THR A 197 9.79 -7.53 5.62
C THR A 197 10.74 -6.35 5.48
N THR A 198 11.98 -6.61 5.04
CA THR A 198 12.93 -5.56 4.68
C THR A 198 13.03 -5.45 3.17
N VAL A 199 12.88 -4.24 2.65
CA VAL A 199 12.82 -3.97 1.21
C VAL A 199 13.78 -2.82 0.85
N PRO A 200 14.39 -2.86 -0.35
CA PRO A 200 15.23 -1.75 -0.82
C PRO A 200 14.39 -0.51 -1.09
N VAL A 201 14.98 0.66 -0.83
CA VAL A 201 14.39 1.96 -1.16
C VAL A 201 15.19 2.58 -2.31
N VAL A 202 14.55 2.76 -3.47
CA VAL A 202 15.24 3.10 -4.73
C VAL A 202 15.92 4.47 -4.63
N GLU A 203 15.19 5.47 -4.15
CA GLU A 203 15.70 6.84 -3.96
C GLU A 203 16.76 6.95 -2.85
N ALA A 204 16.94 5.90 -2.04
CA ALA A 204 17.96 5.81 -1.00
C ALA A 204 19.09 4.83 -1.38
N ASN A 205 19.40 4.72 -2.69
CA ASN A 205 20.46 3.85 -3.23
C ASN A 205 20.30 2.39 -2.77
N ASN A 206 19.06 1.89 -2.81
CA ASN A 206 18.68 0.53 -2.39
C ASN A 206 18.99 0.21 -0.92
N THR A 207 19.12 1.21 -0.05
CA THR A 207 19.21 1.00 1.39
C THR A 207 17.95 0.28 1.88
N LEU A 208 18.13 -0.75 2.72
CA LEU A 208 17.01 -1.54 3.23
C LEU A 208 16.24 -0.79 4.31
N ARG A 209 14.91 -0.82 4.20
CA ARG A 209 13.96 -0.28 5.19
C ARG A 209 12.84 -1.29 5.46
N ILE A 210 12.16 -1.18 6.60
CA ILE A 210 11.00 -2.03 6.86
C ILE A 210 9.85 -1.62 5.96
N GLY A 211 9.37 -2.58 5.19
CA GLY A 211 8.23 -2.43 4.28
C GLY A 211 6.94 -2.13 5.02
N ARG A 212 6.05 -1.41 4.35
CA ARG A 212 4.81 -0.87 4.96
C ARG A 212 3.68 -0.60 3.96
N PHE A 213 3.98 -0.45 2.67
CA PHE A 213 3.00 -0.18 1.63
C PHE A 213 2.80 -1.40 0.74
N TRP A 214 1.63 -1.46 0.08
CA TRP A 214 1.07 -2.62 -0.64
C TRP A 214 0.64 -3.81 0.25
N TRP A 215 -0.07 -4.75 -0.38
CA TRP A 215 -0.61 -5.97 0.23
C TRP A 215 0.39 -6.84 0.98
N LYS A 216 1.68 -6.82 0.61
CA LYS A 216 2.72 -7.65 1.21
C LYS A 216 3.84 -6.82 1.83
N ALA A 217 3.61 -5.53 2.07
CA ALA A 217 4.61 -4.60 2.57
C ALA A 217 5.87 -4.60 1.70
N GLN A 218 5.72 -4.69 0.38
CA GLN A 218 6.84 -4.76 -0.56
C GLN A 218 7.50 -3.40 -0.84
N GLN A 219 6.90 -2.29 -0.40
CA GLN A 219 7.45 -0.94 -0.53
C GLN A 219 7.58 -0.25 0.83
N ALA A 220 8.62 0.58 1.00
CA ALA A 220 8.89 1.29 2.26
C ALA A 220 8.83 2.83 2.17
N SER A 221 8.78 3.37 0.94
CA SER A 221 8.53 4.79 0.66
C SER A 221 7.36 4.96 -0.30
N LEU A 222 6.63 6.06 -0.15
CA LEU A 222 5.60 6.49 -1.09
C LEU A 222 6.18 6.83 -2.46
N LEU A 223 7.41 7.32 -2.55
CA LEU A 223 8.03 7.62 -3.84
C LEU A 223 8.33 6.34 -4.64
N SER A 224 8.96 5.36 -4.01
CA SER A 224 9.16 4.03 -4.60
C SER A 224 7.81 3.33 -4.88
N PHE A 225 6.82 3.49 -3.99
CA PHE A 225 5.45 2.99 -4.21
C PHE A 225 4.81 3.55 -5.48
N SER A 226 4.83 4.88 -5.65
CA SER A 226 4.26 5.53 -6.82
C SER A 226 5.04 5.18 -8.09
N GLY A 227 6.37 5.12 -8.02
CA GLY A 227 7.20 4.69 -9.14
C GLY A 227 6.88 3.28 -9.63
N ASP A 228 6.70 2.34 -8.70
CA ASP A 228 6.31 0.97 -9.02
C ASP A 228 4.90 0.91 -9.64
N ALA A 229 3.95 1.67 -9.09
CA ALA A 229 2.58 1.75 -9.63
C ALA A 229 2.52 2.38 -11.03
N TYR A 230 3.34 3.39 -11.32
CA TYR A 230 3.43 3.97 -12.68
C TYR A 230 3.80 2.90 -13.71
N LEU A 231 4.74 2.02 -13.39
CA LEU A 231 5.13 0.93 -14.28
C LEU A 231 4.08 -0.18 -14.32
N ASN A 232 3.65 -0.66 -13.16
CA ASN A 232 2.84 -1.87 -13.06
C ASN A 232 1.34 -1.62 -13.31
N GLU A 233 0.83 -0.41 -13.12
CA GLU A 233 -0.60 -0.13 -13.33
C GLU A 233 -0.87 0.63 -14.62
N MET A 234 0.08 1.46 -15.07
CA MET A 234 -0.07 2.34 -16.24
C MET A 234 0.93 2.02 -17.36
N GLY A 235 1.92 1.15 -17.11
CA GLY A 235 2.96 0.81 -18.10
C GLY A 235 3.98 1.93 -18.35
N ILE A 236 4.04 2.96 -17.51
CA ILE A 236 4.94 4.11 -17.64
C ILE A 236 6.24 3.85 -16.89
N THR A 237 7.34 3.72 -17.62
CA THR A 237 8.68 3.53 -17.04
C THR A 237 9.19 4.78 -16.35
N ASN A 238 9.93 4.62 -15.26
CA ASN A 238 10.49 5.75 -14.53
C ASN A 238 11.71 5.34 -13.69
N LYS A 239 12.53 6.31 -13.25
CA LYS A 239 13.76 6.01 -12.50
C LYS A 239 13.56 5.33 -11.14
N PHE A 240 12.33 5.29 -10.63
CA PHE A 240 11.96 4.67 -9.36
C PHE A 240 11.33 3.29 -9.53
N ASP A 241 11.21 2.79 -10.77
CA ASP A 241 10.65 1.48 -11.06
C ASP A 241 11.51 0.30 -10.57
N GLY A 242 12.71 0.56 -10.05
CA GLY A 242 13.60 -0.42 -9.43
C GLY A 242 14.21 -1.47 -10.37
N PHE A 243 13.76 -1.52 -11.63
CA PHE A 243 13.97 -2.66 -12.53
C PHE A 243 14.22 -2.26 -13.99
N ALA A 244 14.52 -0.99 -14.25
CA ALA A 244 14.87 -0.47 -15.58
C ALA A 244 13.78 -0.73 -16.62
N GLY A 245 12.54 -0.39 -16.26
CA GLY A 245 11.36 -0.52 -17.11
C GLY A 245 10.82 -1.94 -17.26
N ARG A 246 11.20 -2.86 -16.38
CA ARG A 246 10.68 -4.23 -16.35
C ARG A 246 9.90 -4.45 -15.08
N SER A 247 8.83 -5.23 -15.12
CA SER A 247 8.18 -5.70 -13.90
C SER A 247 9.06 -6.64 -13.06
N SER A 248 10.30 -6.94 -13.50
CA SER A 248 11.24 -7.83 -12.79
C SER A 248 12.68 -7.90 -13.33
N THR A 249 13.60 -8.43 -12.49
CA THR A 249 15.00 -8.74 -12.85
C THR A 249 15.22 -10.14 -13.43
N ASN A 250 14.27 -11.06 -13.25
CA ASN A 250 14.35 -12.37 -13.87
C ASN A 250 13.80 -12.25 -15.30
N ALA A 251 14.56 -12.70 -16.30
CA ALA A 251 14.06 -12.78 -17.67
C ALA A 251 12.82 -13.70 -17.81
N GLN A 252 12.47 -14.44 -16.74
CA GLN A 252 11.36 -15.38 -16.63
C GLN A 252 10.45 -15.21 -15.39
N ALA A 253 10.59 -14.19 -14.54
CA ALA A 253 9.70 -14.05 -13.38
C ALA A 253 9.42 -12.59 -13.02
N GLY A 254 8.14 -12.21 -13.04
CA GLY A 254 7.57 -11.07 -12.32
C GLY A 254 7.94 -11.08 -10.83
N THR A 255 8.02 -9.89 -10.28
CA THR A 255 8.30 -9.47 -8.90
C THR A 255 8.43 -10.54 -7.81
N SER A 256 9.38 -10.32 -6.89
CA SER A 256 9.47 -10.93 -5.57
C SER A 256 8.28 -10.57 -4.67
N GLU A 257 7.06 -10.84 -5.12
CA GLU A 257 5.91 -10.97 -4.26
C GLU A 257 5.92 -12.39 -3.73
N ASN A 258 6.11 -12.52 -2.43
CA ASN A 258 6.00 -13.78 -1.71
C ASN A 258 4.75 -14.53 -2.22
N PRO A 259 4.91 -15.68 -2.92
CA PRO A 259 3.77 -16.49 -3.30
C PRO A 259 3.01 -16.86 -2.02
N ALA A 260 1.68 -16.86 -2.13
CA ALA A 260 0.78 -17.16 -1.02
C ALA A 260 1.20 -18.42 -0.25
#